data_AF-A0A6A6CDU2-F1
#
_entry.id   AF-A0A6A6CDU2-F1
#
_cell.length_a   1.000
_cell.length_b   1.000
_cell.length_c   1.000
_cell.angle_alpha   90.00
_cell.angle_beta   90.00
_cell.angle_gamma   90.00
#
_symmetry.space_group_name_H-M   'P 1'
#
loop_
_entity.id
_entity.type
_entity.pdbx_description
1 polymer ?
#
loop_
_entity_poly.entity_id
_entity_poly.type
_entity_poly.pdbx_seq_one_letter_code
_entity_poly.pdbx_strand_id
1 'polypeptide(L)'
;MTFKISFTLLSLLPCLYAYKIDASCSGNDASLMKTAAEQAFDMASQAYDALTVTGMRDSNVDRLVELLFCREGQTAAELDTSALINSFLGIRQMRNENADPGNNPDEVVIYCNMDRLEERDDGWYDTESGVALADPPDHQLQECRDKKDRTLMYTWVPENDQEQPIGPGQVTICPWFLQYSRQLKYKTFKDISSKYLKALFQIPLSTTKLGPFEPIDTVNLLDKVLLHEFTHTVAGGRTDDVNWPDNEMFGKAYGWTSCKELAKSGQVGAEFNADTLALFGSGVRLLKQEPPSYITDDGRITKNNPAAKRAVPSYFEYPTSTAPSRAFETFITVIKERRAMATAFSS
;
A
#
# COMPACT_ATOMS: atom_id res chain seq x y z
N MET A 1 34.06 9.51 56.98
CA MET A 1 32.73 9.94 56.53
C MET A 1 32.71 9.73 55.02
N THR A 2 32.04 8.70 54.52
CA THR A 2 32.11 8.28 53.11
C THR A 2 30.71 8.39 52.53
N PHE A 3 30.47 9.41 51.71
CA PHE A 3 29.18 9.62 51.04
C PHE A 3 29.07 8.65 49.85
N LYS A 4 28.13 7.69 49.93
CA LYS A 4 27.72 6.88 48.78
C LYS A 4 26.69 7.68 47.99
N ILE A 5 27.09 8.20 46.84
CA ILE A 5 26.19 8.78 45.84
C ILE A 5 25.64 7.61 45.02
N SER A 6 24.42 7.16 45.31
CA SER A 6 23.68 6.26 44.43
C SER A 6 23.16 7.08 43.25
N PHE A 7 23.78 6.91 42.08
CA PHE A 7 23.23 7.37 40.81
C PHE A 7 22.09 6.41 40.43
N THR A 8 20.85 6.80 40.73
CA THR A 8 19.68 6.16 40.13
C THR A 8 19.65 6.59 38.66
N LEU A 9 20.16 5.74 37.77
CA LEU A 9 20.02 5.91 36.33
C LEU A 9 18.51 5.79 36.04
N LEU A 10 17.82 6.93 35.97
CA LEU A 10 16.46 7.00 35.46
C LEU A 10 16.57 6.75 33.96
N SER A 11 16.61 5.49 33.57
CA SER A 11 16.55 5.08 32.17
C SER A 11 15.22 5.58 31.63
N LEU A 12 15.28 6.69 30.88
CA LEU A 12 14.25 7.12 29.96
C LEU A 12 14.02 5.95 29.01
N LEU A 13 13.09 5.07 29.36
CA LEU A 13 12.60 4.07 28.42
C LEU A 13 11.98 4.88 27.28
N PRO A 14 12.48 4.74 26.05
CA PRO A 14 11.87 5.41 24.92
C PRO A 14 10.38 5.05 24.90
N CYS A 15 9.52 5.99 24.53
CA CYS A 15 8.14 5.67 24.19
C CYS A 15 8.19 4.65 23.05
N LEU A 16 8.01 3.36 23.39
CA LEU A 16 8.01 2.29 22.41
C LEU A 16 6.60 2.23 21.85
N TYR A 17 6.42 2.71 20.62
CA TYR A 17 5.24 2.37 19.84
C TYR A 17 5.22 0.86 19.62
N ALA A 18 4.02 0.30 19.60
CA ALA A 18 3.85 -1.13 19.62
C ALA A 18 2.58 -1.58 18.92
N TYR A 19 2.54 -2.87 18.61
CA TYR A 19 1.37 -3.54 18.12
C TYR A 19 0.98 -4.70 19.03
N LYS A 20 -0.31 -5.03 19.04
CA LYS A 20 -0.88 -6.21 19.71
C LYS A 20 -1.65 -7.06 18.70
N ILE A 21 -1.41 -8.37 18.72
CA ILE A 21 -2.32 -9.34 18.12
C ILE A 21 -3.35 -9.72 19.19
N ASP A 22 -4.61 -9.39 18.97
CA ASP A 22 -5.66 -9.64 19.94
C ASP A 22 -5.98 -11.15 20.10
N ALA A 23 -6.58 -11.54 21.23
CA ALA A 23 -6.95 -12.92 21.53
C ALA A 23 -8.02 -13.49 20.57
N SER A 24 -8.79 -12.62 19.88
CA SER A 24 -9.63 -13.01 18.75
C SER A 24 -8.85 -13.76 17.65
N CYS A 25 -7.56 -13.47 17.50
CA CYS A 25 -6.64 -14.25 16.70
C CYS A 25 -6.13 -15.45 17.51
N SER A 26 -6.59 -16.66 17.18
CA SER A 26 -6.19 -17.88 17.89
C SER A 26 -5.43 -18.87 17.02
N GLY A 27 -4.56 -19.67 17.65
CA GLY A 27 -3.81 -20.74 16.98
C GLY A 27 -3.03 -20.28 15.75
N ASN A 28 -3.36 -20.86 14.60
CA ASN A 28 -2.68 -20.55 13.33
C ASN A 28 -2.98 -19.13 12.82
N ASP A 29 -4.10 -18.53 13.20
CA ASP A 29 -4.45 -17.17 12.78
C ASP A 29 -3.57 -16.14 13.47
N ALA A 30 -3.31 -16.32 14.77
CA ALA A 30 -2.36 -15.47 15.50
C ALA A 30 -0.99 -15.46 14.83
N SER A 31 -0.49 -16.66 14.47
CA SER A 31 0.82 -16.80 13.82
C SER A 31 0.83 -16.19 12.41
N LEU A 32 -0.27 -16.34 11.67
CA LEU A 32 -0.44 -15.75 10.34
C LEU A 32 -0.46 -14.23 10.41
N MET A 33 -1.29 -13.64 11.28
CA MET A 33 -1.41 -12.20 11.45
C MET A 33 -0.12 -11.58 11.97
N LYS A 34 0.55 -12.23 12.93
CA LYS A 34 1.87 -11.81 13.39
C LYS A 34 2.89 -11.78 12.26
N THR A 35 2.98 -12.85 11.48
CA THR A 35 3.90 -12.89 10.32
C THR A 35 3.58 -11.80 9.32
N ALA A 36 2.29 -11.59 9.01
CA ALA A 36 1.87 -10.56 8.06
C ALA A 36 2.16 -9.14 8.56
N ALA A 37 1.93 -8.85 9.85
CA ALA A 37 2.27 -7.58 10.48
C ALA A 37 3.80 -7.34 10.44
N GLU A 38 4.61 -8.35 10.78
CA GLU A 38 6.08 -8.26 10.65
C GLU A 38 6.52 -7.94 9.22
N GLN A 39 5.88 -8.53 8.20
CA GLN A 39 6.17 -8.21 6.80
C GLN A 39 5.72 -6.79 6.40
N ALA A 40 4.61 -6.30 6.93
CA ALA A 40 4.16 -4.92 6.75
C ALA A 40 5.15 -3.92 7.37
N PHE A 41 5.62 -4.16 8.60
CA PHE A 41 6.65 -3.35 9.24
C PHE A 41 7.98 -3.37 8.47
N ASP A 42 8.35 -4.52 7.89
CA ASP A 42 9.51 -4.61 6.99
C ASP A 42 9.33 -3.77 5.72
N MET A 43 8.15 -3.79 5.10
CA MET A 43 7.84 -2.95 3.94
C MET A 43 7.95 -1.46 4.29
N ALA A 44 7.35 -1.03 5.41
CA ALA A 44 7.45 0.35 5.89
C ALA A 44 8.91 0.75 6.19
N SER A 45 9.66 -0.11 6.89
CA SER A 45 11.08 0.13 7.18
C SER A 45 11.90 0.30 5.89
N GLN A 46 11.66 -0.59 4.91
CA GLN A 46 12.36 -0.54 3.65
C GLN A 46 12.03 0.69 2.81
N ALA A 47 10.77 1.14 2.82
CA ALA A 47 10.31 2.36 2.18
C ALA A 47 10.93 3.60 2.83
N TYR A 48 10.92 3.68 4.16
CA TYR A 48 11.58 4.74 4.92
C TYR A 48 13.07 4.83 4.55
N ASP A 49 13.81 3.71 4.60
CA ASP A 49 15.24 3.69 4.28
C ASP A 49 15.51 4.11 2.83
N ALA A 50 14.60 3.78 1.90
CA ALA A 50 14.72 4.16 0.48
C ALA A 50 14.46 5.65 0.24
N LEU A 51 13.60 6.28 1.05
CA LEU A 51 13.30 7.71 0.97
C LEU A 51 14.34 8.57 1.70
N THR A 52 15.00 8.03 2.73
CA THR A 52 15.91 8.78 3.62
C THR A 52 17.39 8.54 3.35
N VAL A 53 17.72 7.84 2.27
CA VAL A 53 19.11 7.57 1.90
C VAL A 53 19.90 8.88 1.73
N THR A 54 21.09 8.95 2.33
CA THR A 54 22.01 10.08 2.12
C THR A 54 22.69 9.93 0.76
N GLY A 55 22.46 10.86 -0.15
CA GLY A 55 23.06 10.87 -1.49
C GLY A 55 22.03 10.67 -2.59
N MET A 56 22.44 10.06 -3.70
CA MET A 56 21.55 9.81 -4.84
C MET A 56 20.65 8.61 -4.56
N ARG A 57 19.33 8.82 -4.64
CA ARG A 57 18.33 7.76 -4.51
C ARG A 57 18.40 6.81 -5.71
N ASP A 58 18.03 5.54 -5.50
CA ASP A 58 17.98 4.56 -6.59
C ASP A 58 16.96 5.00 -7.65
N SER A 59 17.34 4.94 -8.93
CA SER A 59 16.49 5.43 -10.04
C SER A 59 15.17 4.66 -10.21
N ASN A 60 15.08 3.41 -9.74
CA ASN A 60 13.81 2.68 -9.70
C ASN A 60 12.94 3.11 -8.52
N VAL A 61 13.55 3.53 -7.40
CA VAL A 61 12.80 4.16 -6.31
C VAL A 61 12.27 5.53 -6.76
N ASP A 62 13.10 6.36 -7.40
CA ASP A 62 12.66 7.63 -8.01
C ASP A 62 11.50 7.40 -8.98
N ARG A 63 11.61 6.38 -9.84
CA ARG A 63 10.53 6.03 -10.77
C ARG A 63 9.25 5.59 -10.05
N LEU A 64 9.33 4.86 -8.93
CA LEU A 64 8.15 4.53 -8.14
C LEU A 64 7.53 5.77 -7.51
N VAL A 65 8.35 6.70 -7.01
CA VAL A 65 7.88 7.99 -6.49
C VAL A 65 7.13 8.76 -7.58
N GLU A 66 7.71 8.84 -8.78
CA GLU A 66 7.08 9.52 -9.92
C GLU A 66 5.75 8.90 -10.34
N LEU A 67 5.66 7.57 -10.32
CA LEU A 67 4.45 6.89 -10.73
C LEU A 67 3.32 7.08 -9.72
N LEU A 68 3.64 7.04 -8.42
CA LEU A 68 2.65 6.93 -7.36
C LEU A 68 2.35 8.25 -6.66
N PHE A 69 3.19 9.28 -6.75
CA PHE A 69 3.01 10.51 -5.99
C PHE A 69 3.23 11.79 -6.79
N CYS A 70 3.93 11.73 -7.93
CA CYS A 70 4.17 12.92 -8.74
C CYS A 70 2.99 13.22 -9.66
N ARG A 71 2.71 14.52 -9.78
CA ARG A 71 1.77 15.07 -10.75
C ARG A 71 2.32 14.90 -12.16
N GLU A 72 1.46 15.06 -13.17
CA GLU A 72 1.93 15.07 -14.55
C GLU A 72 3.02 16.14 -14.77
N GLY A 73 4.18 15.69 -15.27
CA GLY A 73 5.36 16.54 -15.50
C GLY A 73 6.26 16.79 -14.28
N GLN A 74 5.83 16.43 -13.07
CA GLN A 74 6.65 16.52 -11.86
C GLN A 74 7.61 15.32 -11.76
N THR A 75 8.82 15.58 -11.29
CA THR A 75 9.87 14.57 -11.05
C THR A 75 9.99 14.19 -9.58
N ALA A 76 10.63 13.05 -9.30
CA ALA A 76 10.83 12.57 -7.93
C ALA A 76 11.65 13.53 -7.05
N ALA A 77 12.47 14.39 -7.67
CA ALA A 77 13.33 15.36 -6.99
C ALA A 77 12.58 16.63 -6.56
N GLU A 78 11.43 16.90 -7.19
CA GLU A 78 10.59 18.08 -6.91
C GLU A 78 9.49 17.79 -5.88
N LEU A 79 9.25 16.52 -5.55
CA LEU A 79 8.24 16.11 -4.59
C LEU A 79 8.75 16.29 -3.14
N ASP A 80 7.96 16.95 -2.29
CA ASP A 80 8.17 16.88 -0.84
C ASP A 80 7.74 15.50 -0.32
N THR A 81 8.71 14.73 0.19
CA THR A 81 8.49 13.37 0.67
C THR A 81 8.28 13.30 2.19
N SER A 82 8.16 14.44 2.87
CA SER A 82 8.05 14.49 4.34
C SER A 82 6.84 13.70 4.86
N ALA A 83 5.68 13.79 4.21
CA ALA A 83 4.49 13.03 4.59
C ALA A 83 4.72 11.51 4.48
N LEU A 84 5.31 11.05 3.38
CA LEU A 84 5.65 9.63 3.16
C LEU A 84 6.64 9.15 4.21
N ILE A 85 7.70 9.93 4.47
CA ILE A 85 8.74 9.60 5.45
C ILE A 85 8.14 9.47 6.85
N ASN A 86 7.27 10.41 7.25
CA ASN A 86 6.63 10.39 8.56
C ASN A 86 5.71 9.18 8.72
N SER A 87 4.88 8.88 7.72
CA SER A 87 4.00 7.70 7.72
C SER A 87 4.81 6.40 7.89
N PHE A 88 5.82 6.17 7.05
CA PHE A 88 6.63 4.96 7.14
C PHE A 88 7.49 4.89 8.40
N LEU A 89 7.93 6.03 8.96
CA LEU A 89 8.65 6.08 10.23
C LEU A 89 7.75 5.66 11.39
N GLY A 90 6.54 6.21 11.49
CA GLY A 90 5.62 5.86 12.57
C GLY A 90 5.22 4.39 12.51
N ILE A 91 4.88 3.87 11.32
CA ILE A 91 4.61 2.44 11.13
C ILE A 91 5.80 1.58 11.51
N ARG A 92 7.02 1.95 11.10
CA ARG A 92 8.25 1.25 11.48
C ARG A 92 8.43 1.20 13.00
N GLN A 93 8.08 2.27 13.70
CA GLN A 93 8.26 2.36 15.15
C GLN A 93 7.25 1.48 15.92
N MET A 94 6.06 1.21 15.36
CA MET A 94 5.07 0.27 15.94
C MET A 94 5.52 -1.20 15.98
N ARG A 95 6.69 -1.53 15.41
CA ARG A 95 7.14 -2.91 15.18
C ARG A 95 7.31 -3.77 16.43
N ASN A 96 7.40 -3.18 17.62
CA ASN A 96 7.56 -3.97 18.84
C ASN A 96 6.22 -4.56 19.27
N GLU A 97 6.16 -5.84 19.55
CA GLU A 97 4.94 -6.45 20.07
C GLU A 97 4.79 -6.08 21.56
N ASN A 98 3.64 -5.52 21.92
CA ASN A 98 3.27 -5.21 23.30
C ASN A 98 1.98 -5.96 23.65
N ALA A 99 2.02 -6.71 24.76
CA ALA A 99 0.85 -7.46 25.22
C ALA A 99 -0.26 -6.55 25.76
N ASP A 100 0.08 -5.32 26.15
CA ASP A 100 -0.85 -4.35 26.74
C ASP A 100 -0.62 -2.95 26.15
N PRO A 101 -1.30 -2.60 25.04
CA PRO A 101 -1.06 -1.35 24.32
C PRO A 101 -1.55 -0.10 25.05
N GLY A 102 -2.13 -0.26 26.25
CA GLY A 102 -2.71 0.84 27.02
C GLY A 102 -3.65 1.71 26.16
N ASN A 103 -3.64 3.01 26.44
CA ASN A 103 -4.43 4.01 25.72
C ASN A 103 -3.56 4.87 24.78
N ASN A 104 -2.45 4.32 24.28
CA ASN A 104 -1.53 5.08 23.44
C ASN A 104 -2.06 5.14 22.00
N PRO A 105 -2.35 6.34 21.44
CA PRO A 105 -2.89 6.46 20.08
C PRO A 105 -1.90 6.06 18.98
N ASP A 106 -0.60 6.07 19.28
CA ASP A 106 0.44 5.65 18.35
C ASP A 106 0.62 4.12 18.30
N GLU A 107 -0.19 3.36 19.05
CA GLU A 107 -0.18 1.90 19.05
C GLU A 107 -1.32 1.33 18.22
N VAL A 108 -1.24 0.04 17.89
CA VAL A 108 -2.25 -0.64 17.08
C VAL A 108 -2.64 -2.01 17.64
N VAL A 109 -3.94 -2.32 17.62
CA VAL A 109 -4.49 -3.63 17.98
C VAL A 109 -5.09 -4.30 16.74
N ILE A 110 -4.70 -5.54 16.49
CA ILE A 110 -5.15 -6.31 15.32
C ILE A 110 -6.11 -7.41 15.76
N TYR A 111 -7.34 -7.38 15.25
CA TYR A 111 -8.42 -8.31 15.57
C TYR A 111 -8.71 -9.27 14.42
N CYS A 112 -8.97 -10.54 14.72
CA CYS A 112 -9.30 -11.59 13.73
C CYS A 112 -10.80 -11.89 13.57
N ASN A 113 -11.64 -11.20 14.33
CA ASN A 113 -13.08 -11.28 14.23
C ASN A 113 -13.70 -9.91 14.52
N MET A 114 -15.03 -9.86 14.45
CA MET A 114 -15.82 -8.65 14.70
C MET A 114 -16.63 -8.76 16.00
N ASP A 115 -16.30 -9.70 16.89
CA ASP A 115 -17.14 -10.03 18.05
C ASP A 115 -17.28 -8.87 19.04
N ARG A 116 -16.29 -7.96 19.05
CA ARG A 116 -16.35 -6.73 19.86
C ARG A 116 -17.31 -5.67 19.33
N LEU A 117 -17.74 -5.80 18.07
CA LEU A 117 -18.61 -4.83 17.43
C LEU A 117 -20.07 -5.21 17.62
N GLU A 118 -20.80 -4.33 18.30
CA GLU A 118 -22.24 -4.44 18.50
C GLU A 118 -22.97 -3.49 17.55
N GLU A 119 -23.91 -4.02 16.79
CA GLU A 119 -24.87 -3.21 16.05
C GLU A 119 -25.97 -2.75 17.02
N ARG A 120 -26.21 -1.44 17.06
CA ARG A 120 -27.22 -0.78 17.89
C ARG A 120 -28.12 0.09 17.02
N ASP A 121 -29.22 0.57 17.59
CA ASP A 121 -30.18 1.43 16.87
C ASP A 121 -29.54 2.73 16.35
N ASP A 122 -28.46 3.20 17.00
CA ASP A 122 -27.71 4.41 16.69
C ASP A 122 -26.41 4.18 15.90
N GLY A 123 -26.15 2.93 15.47
CA GLY A 123 -24.99 2.57 14.66
C GLY A 123 -24.14 1.45 15.26
N TRP A 124 -22.86 1.43 14.91
CA TRP A 124 -21.92 0.43 15.42
C TRP A 124 -21.27 0.91 16.72
N TYR A 125 -21.08 -0.01 17.66
CA TYR A 125 -20.43 0.25 18.93
C TYR A 125 -19.29 -0.74 19.16
N ASP A 126 -18.12 -0.23 19.53
CA ASP A 126 -16.99 -1.05 19.91
C ASP A 126 -16.98 -1.26 21.43
N THR A 127 -17.18 -2.50 21.85
CA THR A 127 -17.26 -2.88 23.27
C THR A 127 -15.92 -2.86 23.99
N GLU A 128 -14.79 -2.93 23.28
CA GLU A 128 -13.45 -2.90 23.87
C GLU A 128 -12.99 -1.46 24.14
N SER A 129 -13.21 -0.53 23.20
CA SER A 129 -12.92 0.89 23.43
C SER A 129 -14.03 1.64 24.16
N GLY A 130 -15.25 1.09 24.15
CA GLY A 130 -16.42 1.70 24.78
C GLY A 130 -17.00 2.89 24.02
N VAL A 131 -16.73 3.00 22.71
CA VAL A 131 -17.03 4.17 21.87
C VAL A 131 -17.94 3.77 20.72
N ALA A 132 -18.87 4.65 20.36
CA ALA A 132 -19.66 4.50 19.15
C ALA A 132 -18.79 4.80 17.93
N LEU A 133 -18.80 3.91 16.94
CA LEU A 133 -18.18 4.14 15.66
C LEU A 133 -19.09 5.14 14.93
N ALA A 134 -18.65 6.38 14.81
CA ALA A 134 -19.42 7.47 14.23
C ALA A 134 -19.63 7.24 12.72
N ASP A 135 -20.64 6.47 12.35
CA ASP A 135 -21.27 6.50 11.02
C ASP A 135 -22.65 5.80 11.08
N PRO A 136 -23.76 6.41 10.58
CA PRO A 136 -24.96 5.64 10.21
C PRO A 136 -24.57 4.52 9.24
N PRO A 137 -25.28 3.38 9.23
CA PRO A 137 -24.69 2.04 9.05
C PRO A 137 -23.55 2.03 8.02
N ASP A 138 -22.31 2.14 8.53
CA ASP A 138 -21.10 2.10 7.72
C ASP A 138 -21.16 0.87 6.82
N HIS A 139 -21.28 1.13 5.51
CA HIS A 139 -21.39 0.10 4.51
C HIS A 139 -20.19 -0.86 4.57
N GLN A 140 -19.00 -0.39 4.95
CA GLN A 140 -17.79 -1.22 5.01
C GLN A 140 -17.85 -2.21 6.16
N LEU A 141 -18.26 -1.78 7.36
CA LEU A 141 -18.47 -2.67 8.52
C LEU A 141 -19.57 -3.70 8.24
N GLN A 142 -20.68 -3.24 7.66
CA GLN A 142 -21.76 -4.13 7.28
C GLN A 142 -21.31 -5.13 6.21
N GLU A 143 -20.57 -4.70 5.18
CA GLU A 143 -20.02 -5.58 4.14
C GLU A 143 -19.04 -6.61 4.72
N CYS A 144 -18.17 -6.17 5.64
CA CYS A 144 -17.22 -7.00 6.36
C CYS A 144 -17.93 -8.11 7.14
N ARG A 145 -19.00 -7.77 7.88
CA ARG A 145 -19.82 -8.71 8.65
C ARG A 145 -20.66 -9.63 7.78
N ASP A 146 -21.35 -9.07 6.79
CA ASP A 146 -22.23 -9.81 5.87
C ASP A 146 -21.45 -10.72 4.91
N LYS A 147 -20.12 -10.64 4.91
CA LYS A 147 -19.23 -11.36 3.98
C LYS A 147 -19.56 -11.02 2.53
N LYS A 148 -19.91 -9.76 2.29
CA LYS A 148 -20.00 -9.20 0.93
C LYS A 148 -18.55 -8.93 0.52
N ASP A 149 -18.08 -9.62 -0.53
CA ASP A 149 -16.67 -9.83 -0.90
C ASP A 149 -15.89 -8.55 -1.34
N ARG A 150 -16.04 -7.41 -0.66
CA ARG A 150 -15.43 -6.11 -1.02
C ARG A 150 -14.46 -5.59 0.03
N THR A 151 -14.87 -5.49 1.29
CA THR A 151 -13.99 -5.06 2.39
C THR A 151 -13.06 -6.19 2.82
N LEU A 152 -11.74 -5.97 2.76
CA LEU A 152 -10.72 -6.94 3.16
C LEU A 152 -10.41 -6.86 4.65
N MET A 153 -10.15 -5.64 5.10
CA MET A 153 -9.93 -5.22 6.47
C MET A 153 -10.54 -3.82 6.62
N TYR A 154 -10.62 -3.34 7.85
CA TYR A 154 -10.89 -1.94 8.12
C TYR A 154 -10.06 -1.49 9.32
N THR A 155 -9.77 -0.19 9.36
CA THR A 155 -9.09 0.46 10.47
C THR A 155 -9.98 1.53 11.05
N TRP A 156 -10.01 1.60 12.38
CA TRP A 156 -10.66 2.67 13.11
C TRP A 156 -9.76 3.19 14.21
N VAL A 157 -9.75 4.51 14.42
CA VAL A 157 -9.01 5.15 15.52
C VAL A 157 -10.04 5.68 16.52
N PRO A 158 -10.03 5.23 17.79
CA PRO A 158 -10.89 5.77 18.82
C PRO A 158 -10.67 7.26 19.03
N GLU A 159 -11.74 8.05 18.98
CA GLU A 159 -11.71 9.50 19.18
C GLU A 159 -12.70 9.96 20.24
N ASN A 160 -12.41 11.10 20.87
CA ASN A 160 -13.37 11.83 21.69
C ASN A 160 -14.20 12.83 20.86
N ASP A 161 -15.11 13.54 21.52
CA ASP A 161 -15.96 14.57 20.91
C ASP A 161 -15.18 15.75 20.26
N GLN A 162 -13.86 15.82 20.42
CA GLN A 162 -12.98 16.81 19.80
C GLN A 162 -12.09 16.21 18.70
N GLU A 163 -12.47 15.03 18.17
CA GLU A 163 -11.73 14.31 17.11
C GLU A 163 -10.27 14.04 17.50
N GLN A 164 -9.99 13.94 18.81
CA GLN A 164 -8.67 13.60 19.32
C GLN A 164 -8.59 12.10 19.57
N PRO A 165 -7.55 11.42 19.07
CA PRO A 165 -7.32 10.01 19.36
C PRO A 165 -7.23 9.76 20.88
N ILE A 166 -8.03 8.83 21.39
CA ILE A 166 -8.09 8.46 22.82
C ILE A 166 -7.59 7.05 23.12
N GLY A 167 -7.20 6.30 22.09
CA GLY A 167 -6.72 4.94 22.23
C GLY A 167 -6.03 4.44 20.98
N PRO A 168 -5.50 3.21 21.00
CA PRO A 168 -4.77 2.65 19.88
C PRO A 168 -5.66 2.51 18.64
N GLY A 169 -5.04 2.62 17.47
CA GLY A 169 -5.69 2.25 16.22
C GLY A 169 -6.14 0.79 16.26
N GLN A 170 -7.29 0.50 15.69
CA GLN A 170 -7.86 -0.84 15.68
C GLN A 170 -8.01 -1.32 14.25
N VAL A 171 -7.25 -2.35 13.90
CA VAL A 171 -7.31 -3.01 12.59
C VAL A 171 -8.09 -4.31 12.75
N THR A 172 -9.11 -4.51 11.94
CA THR A 172 -9.90 -5.74 11.97
C THR A 172 -9.91 -6.40 10.60
N ILE A 173 -9.54 -7.68 10.54
CA ILE A 173 -9.69 -8.45 9.31
C ILE A 173 -11.11 -8.98 9.15
N CYS A 174 -11.66 -8.84 7.95
CA CYS A 174 -12.98 -9.40 7.64
C CYS A 174 -12.93 -10.93 7.63
N PRO A 175 -13.92 -11.63 8.23
CA PRO A 175 -13.89 -13.08 8.37
C PRO A 175 -13.68 -13.84 7.06
N TRP A 176 -14.30 -13.37 5.97
CA TRP A 176 -14.16 -13.98 4.65
C TRP A 176 -12.72 -13.84 4.10
N PHE A 177 -12.08 -12.69 4.33
CA PHE A 177 -10.72 -12.42 3.85
C PHE A 177 -9.69 -13.19 4.67
N LEU A 178 -9.90 -13.35 5.99
CA LEU A 178 -9.08 -14.24 6.81
C LEU A 178 -9.18 -15.69 6.30
N GLN A 179 -10.40 -16.17 6.03
CA GLN A 179 -10.60 -17.51 5.47
C GLN A 179 -9.91 -17.68 4.10
N TYR A 180 -10.04 -16.70 3.21
CA TYR A 180 -9.36 -16.68 1.93
C TYR A 180 -7.84 -16.73 2.10
N SER A 181 -7.29 -15.89 2.97
CA SER A 181 -5.85 -15.79 3.24
C SER A 181 -5.24 -17.10 3.76
N ARG A 182 -5.99 -17.89 4.53
CA ARG A 182 -5.56 -19.23 4.97
C ARG A 182 -5.34 -20.20 3.80
N GLN A 183 -6.11 -20.04 2.72
CA GLN A 183 -6.08 -20.93 1.56
C GLN A 183 -5.01 -20.54 0.54
N LEU A 184 -4.44 -19.33 0.66
CA LEU A 184 -3.38 -18.88 -0.22
C LEU A 184 -2.14 -19.77 -0.09
N LYS A 185 -1.60 -20.16 -1.25
CA LYS A 185 -0.34 -20.89 -1.34
C LYS A 185 0.82 -20.04 -0.80
N TYR A 186 0.82 -18.75 -1.12
CA TYR A 186 1.76 -17.76 -0.63
C TYR A 186 0.95 -16.72 0.13
N LYS A 187 1.01 -16.76 1.46
CA LYS A 187 0.16 -15.94 2.32
C LYS A 187 0.77 -14.57 2.56
N THR A 188 2.10 -14.52 2.63
CA THR A 188 2.88 -13.31 2.87
C THR A 188 4.11 -13.24 1.96
N PHE A 189 4.79 -12.08 1.93
CA PHE A 189 6.05 -11.93 1.20
C PHE A 189 7.12 -12.93 1.61
N LYS A 190 7.08 -13.45 2.84
CA LYS A 190 8.03 -14.46 3.33
C LYS A 190 7.90 -15.81 2.62
N ASP A 191 6.71 -16.12 2.12
CA ASP A 191 6.43 -17.39 1.42
C ASP A 191 6.90 -17.36 -0.04
N ILE A 192 7.13 -16.16 -0.59
CA ILE A 192 7.60 -16.00 -1.96
C ILE A 192 9.11 -16.14 -2.00
N SER A 193 9.59 -17.32 -2.38
CA SER A 193 10.99 -17.43 -2.80
C SER A 193 11.21 -16.70 -4.13
N SER A 194 12.43 -16.18 -4.34
CA SER A 194 12.80 -15.48 -5.57
C SER A 194 12.58 -16.32 -6.85
N LYS A 195 12.59 -17.66 -6.71
CA LYS A 195 12.33 -18.63 -7.78
C LYS A 195 10.84 -18.72 -8.16
N TYR A 196 9.92 -18.41 -7.23
CA TYR A 196 8.47 -18.54 -7.44
C TYR A 196 7.77 -17.24 -7.80
N LEU A 197 8.44 -16.09 -7.77
CA LEU A 197 7.91 -14.83 -8.35
C LEU A 197 7.46 -15.01 -9.80
N LYS A 198 8.14 -15.87 -10.55
CA LYS A 198 7.74 -16.22 -11.92
C LYS A 198 6.33 -16.82 -12.01
N ALA A 199 5.91 -17.55 -10.99
CA ALA A 199 4.56 -18.13 -10.93
C ALA A 199 3.50 -17.07 -10.61
N LEU A 200 3.86 -16.02 -9.86
CA LEU A 200 2.97 -14.88 -9.59
C LEU A 200 2.71 -14.04 -10.86
N PHE A 201 3.68 -13.98 -11.79
CA PHE A 201 3.47 -13.35 -13.11
C PHE A 201 2.47 -14.10 -14.00
N GLN A 202 2.03 -15.30 -13.60
CA GLN A 202 1.18 -16.19 -14.42
C GLN A 202 -0.19 -16.45 -13.81
N ILE A 203 -0.51 -15.88 -12.63
CA ILE A 203 -1.85 -16.03 -12.05
C ILE A 203 -2.81 -15.14 -12.85
N PRO A 204 -3.83 -15.70 -13.54
CA PRO A 204 -4.82 -14.91 -14.23
C PRO A 204 -5.69 -14.16 -13.20
N LEU A 205 -5.40 -12.88 -13.04
CA LEU A 205 -6.05 -11.95 -12.10
C LEU A 205 -7.56 -11.81 -12.35
N SER A 206 -8.00 -12.08 -13.58
CA SER A 206 -9.41 -12.04 -14.02
C SER A 206 -10.32 -13.08 -13.35
N THR A 207 -9.80 -13.93 -12.47
CA THR A 207 -10.56 -15.00 -11.80
C THR A 207 -10.79 -14.73 -10.31
N THR A 208 -10.21 -13.67 -9.76
CA THR A 208 -10.45 -13.32 -8.35
C THR A 208 -11.72 -12.51 -8.22
N LYS A 209 -12.51 -12.78 -7.17
CA LYS A 209 -13.72 -12.00 -6.81
C LYS A 209 -13.44 -10.52 -6.52
N LEU A 210 -12.17 -10.13 -6.50
CA LEU A 210 -11.67 -8.84 -6.09
C LEU A 210 -11.76 -7.77 -7.21
N GLY A 211 -11.90 -8.16 -8.48
CA GLY A 211 -12.02 -7.23 -9.60
C GLY A 211 -10.80 -7.21 -10.53
N PRO A 212 -10.76 -6.30 -11.53
CA PRO A 212 -9.67 -6.18 -12.49
C PRO A 212 -8.47 -5.50 -11.82
N PHE A 213 -7.75 -6.28 -11.01
CA PHE A 213 -6.54 -5.85 -10.34
C PHE A 213 -5.31 -6.19 -11.18
N GLU A 214 -4.29 -5.31 -11.15
CA GLU A 214 -3.01 -5.56 -11.79
C GLU A 214 -2.17 -6.57 -10.97
N PRO A 215 -1.12 -7.17 -11.53
CA PRO A 215 -0.32 -8.17 -10.81
C PRO A 215 0.21 -7.67 -9.46
N ILE A 216 0.67 -6.42 -9.37
CA ILE A 216 1.13 -5.81 -8.11
C ILE A 216 0.02 -5.67 -7.05
N ASP A 217 -1.24 -5.62 -7.48
CA ASP A 217 -2.37 -5.44 -6.58
C ASP A 217 -2.69 -6.71 -5.78
N THR A 218 -2.37 -7.89 -6.32
CA THR A 218 -2.67 -9.19 -5.68
C THR A 218 -1.45 -9.90 -5.08
N VAL A 219 -0.25 -9.42 -5.39
CA VAL A 219 0.97 -9.96 -4.81
C VAL A 219 1.02 -9.57 -3.33
N ASN A 220 1.12 -10.60 -2.47
CA ASN A 220 1.23 -10.43 -1.01
C ASN A 220 0.08 -9.65 -0.41
N LEU A 221 -1.13 -10.10 -0.77
CA LEU A 221 -2.34 -9.37 -0.46
C LEU A 221 -2.50 -9.16 1.06
N LEU A 222 -2.19 -10.14 1.91
CA LEU A 222 -2.46 -9.99 3.35
C LEU A 222 -1.57 -8.95 4.04
N ASP A 223 -0.25 -9.06 3.89
CA ASP A 223 0.72 -8.14 4.50
C ASP A 223 0.73 -6.76 3.84
N LYS A 224 0.41 -6.67 2.54
CA LYS A 224 0.21 -5.37 1.89
C LYS A 224 -1.08 -4.69 2.36
N VAL A 225 -2.18 -5.44 2.51
CA VAL A 225 -3.41 -4.90 3.09
C VAL A 225 -3.16 -4.46 4.53
N LEU A 226 -2.42 -5.22 5.35
CA LEU A 226 -2.02 -4.72 6.68
C LEU A 226 -1.20 -3.43 6.63
N LEU A 227 -0.29 -3.29 5.66
CA LEU A 227 0.44 -2.03 5.50
C LEU A 227 -0.51 -0.87 5.16
N HIS A 228 -1.50 -1.09 4.29
CA HIS A 228 -2.56 -0.14 3.99
C HIS A 228 -3.36 0.23 5.25
N GLU A 229 -3.81 -0.76 6.03
CA GLU A 229 -4.52 -0.49 7.28
C GLU A 229 -3.65 0.28 8.29
N PHE A 230 -2.36 -0.03 8.37
CA PHE A 230 -1.45 0.70 9.25
C PHE A 230 -1.29 2.18 8.88
N THR A 231 -1.46 2.58 7.62
CA THR A 231 -1.38 4.00 7.25
C THR A 231 -2.59 4.80 7.75
N HIS A 232 -3.75 4.16 7.97
CA HIS A 232 -4.93 4.79 8.59
C HIS A 232 -4.76 5.06 10.09
N THR A 233 -3.80 4.41 10.76
CA THR A 233 -3.53 4.66 12.20
C THR A 233 -2.90 6.03 12.44
N VAL A 234 -2.87 6.50 13.70
CA VAL A 234 -2.21 7.77 14.07
C VAL A 234 -0.73 7.73 13.71
N ALA A 235 -0.02 6.66 14.07
CA ALA A 235 1.38 6.46 13.70
C ALA A 235 1.57 6.37 12.18
N GLY A 236 0.57 5.86 11.45
CA GLY A 236 0.54 5.84 9.99
C GLY A 236 0.30 7.19 9.32
N GLY A 237 -0.06 8.22 10.08
CA GLY A 237 -0.36 9.54 9.55
C GLY A 237 -1.83 9.77 9.23
N ARG A 238 -2.73 8.89 9.67
CA ARG A 238 -4.20 9.00 9.47
C ARG A 238 -4.58 9.22 8.01
N THR A 239 -4.03 8.40 7.12
CA THR A 239 -4.38 8.49 5.70
C THR A 239 -5.84 8.16 5.44
N ASP A 240 -6.33 8.54 4.27
CA ASP A 240 -7.67 8.24 3.80
C ASP A 240 -7.66 7.19 2.69
N ASP A 241 -8.84 6.62 2.46
CA ASP A 241 -9.16 5.96 1.20
C ASP A 241 -9.72 6.99 0.23
N VAL A 242 -8.83 7.66 -0.51
CA VAL A 242 -9.21 8.85 -1.27
C VAL A 242 -10.25 8.50 -2.34
N ASN A 243 -11.38 9.20 -2.32
CA ASN A 243 -12.45 9.03 -3.31
C ASN A 243 -11.93 9.33 -4.72
N TRP A 244 -12.23 8.45 -5.67
CA TRP A 244 -11.90 8.61 -7.08
C TRP A 244 -13.17 8.49 -7.93
N PRO A 245 -13.68 9.60 -8.49
CA PRO A 245 -14.97 9.63 -9.16
C PRO A 245 -15.05 8.72 -10.39
N ASP A 246 -13.90 8.46 -11.04
CA ASP A 246 -13.82 7.62 -12.24
C ASP A 246 -13.60 6.12 -11.90
N ASN A 247 -13.50 5.73 -10.62
CA ASN A 247 -13.44 4.32 -10.22
C ASN A 247 -14.85 3.77 -9.97
N GLU A 248 -15.51 3.29 -11.01
CA GLU A 248 -16.86 2.71 -10.92
C GLU A 248 -16.95 1.49 -9.96
N MET A 249 -15.84 0.82 -9.66
CA MET A 249 -15.88 -0.40 -8.84
C MET A 249 -15.94 -0.12 -7.35
N PHE A 250 -15.23 0.92 -6.88
CA PHE A 250 -15.09 1.21 -5.45
C PHE A 250 -15.35 2.68 -5.07
N GLY A 251 -15.46 3.59 -6.05
CA GLY A 251 -15.54 5.03 -5.80
C GLY A 251 -14.28 5.62 -5.14
N LYS A 252 -13.21 4.83 -5.03
CA LYS A 252 -11.97 5.10 -4.28
C LYS A 252 -10.74 4.78 -5.12
N ALA A 253 -9.61 5.40 -4.83
CA ALA A 253 -8.35 5.19 -5.52
C ALA A 253 -7.63 3.91 -5.04
N TYR A 254 -8.24 2.75 -5.26
CA TYR A 254 -7.62 1.45 -5.01
C TYR A 254 -6.98 0.86 -6.26
N GLY A 255 -5.86 0.18 -6.07
CA GLY A 255 -5.10 -0.50 -7.10
C GLY A 255 -4.14 0.41 -7.85
N TRP A 256 -3.19 -0.22 -8.53
CA TRP A 256 -2.08 0.44 -9.21
C TRP A 256 -2.52 1.52 -10.21
N THR A 257 -3.52 1.22 -11.04
CA THR A 257 -3.98 2.16 -12.08
C THR A 257 -4.60 3.39 -11.44
N SER A 258 -5.53 3.23 -10.49
CA SER A 258 -6.21 4.36 -9.85
C SER A 258 -5.27 5.18 -8.97
N CYS A 259 -4.34 4.56 -8.24
CA CYS A 259 -3.32 5.30 -7.46
C CYS A 259 -2.42 6.16 -8.37
N LYS A 260 -2.03 5.65 -9.54
CA LYS A 260 -1.26 6.42 -10.51
C LYS A 260 -2.07 7.56 -11.14
N GLU A 261 -3.35 7.33 -11.43
CA GLU A 261 -4.23 8.37 -11.97
C GLU A 261 -4.46 9.47 -10.94
N LEU A 262 -4.68 9.11 -9.68
CA LEU A 262 -4.75 10.03 -8.56
C LEU A 262 -3.49 10.90 -8.49
N ALA A 263 -2.30 10.29 -8.50
CA ALA A 263 -1.03 11.01 -8.49
C ALA A 263 -0.91 12.02 -9.64
N LYS A 264 -1.16 11.55 -10.88
CA LYS A 264 -1.03 12.36 -12.10
C LYS A 264 -1.97 13.56 -12.12
N SER A 265 -3.20 13.38 -11.62
CA SER A 265 -4.21 14.43 -11.63
C SER A 265 -3.81 15.67 -10.84
N GLY A 266 -2.89 15.52 -9.88
CA GLY A 266 -2.47 16.58 -8.99
C GLY A 266 -3.55 17.08 -8.04
N GLN A 267 -4.70 16.39 -7.99
CA GLN A 267 -5.60 16.52 -6.86
C GLN A 267 -4.83 16.10 -5.60
N VAL A 268 -5.01 16.86 -4.51
CA VAL A 268 -4.38 16.56 -3.23
C VAL A 268 -4.80 15.15 -2.81
N GLY A 269 -3.85 14.30 -2.40
CA GLY A 269 -4.21 13.07 -1.70
C GLY A 269 -3.41 11.83 -2.04
N ALA A 270 -2.54 11.79 -3.06
CA ALA A 270 -1.77 10.57 -3.34
C ALA A 270 -0.84 10.20 -2.17
N GLU A 271 -0.22 11.20 -1.56
CA GLU A 271 0.59 11.10 -0.35
C GLU A 271 -0.21 10.81 0.93
N PHE A 272 -1.53 11.01 0.89
CA PHE A 272 -2.48 10.73 1.96
C PHE A 272 -3.42 9.56 1.63
N ASN A 273 -3.17 8.82 0.54
CA ASN A 273 -3.96 7.66 0.14
C ASN A 273 -3.29 6.39 0.65
N ALA A 274 -4.01 5.62 1.45
CA ALA A 274 -3.48 4.43 2.11
C ALA A 274 -2.93 3.41 1.10
N ASP A 275 -3.66 3.18 0.00
CA ASP A 275 -3.24 2.19 -0.99
C ASP A 275 -2.03 2.64 -1.82
N THR A 276 -1.89 3.95 -2.08
CA THR A 276 -0.70 4.49 -2.74
C THR A 276 0.57 4.23 -1.91
N LEU A 277 0.50 4.45 -0.59
CA LEU A 277 1.60 4.16 0.33
C LEU A 277 1.89 2.66 0.42
N ALA A 278 0.86 1.82 0.51
CA ALA A 278 1.03 0.37 0.55
C ALA A 278 1.65 -0.19 -0.74
N LEU A 279 1.26 0.33 -1.90
CA LEU A 279 1.85 0.01 -3.20
C LEU A 279 3.31 0.48 -3.29
N PHE A 280 3.64 1.65 -2.75
CA PHE A 280 5.02 2.10 -2.69
C PHE A 280 5.88 1.19 -1.81
N GLY A 281 5.42 0.87 -0.59
CA GLY A 281 6.16 -0.01 0.33
C GLY A 281 6.39 -1.41 -0.23
N SER A 282 5.36 -2.01 -0.83
CA SER A 282 5.48 -3.31 -1.51
C SER A 282 6.36 -3.25 -2.77
N GLY A 283 6.32 -2.15 -3.52
CA GLY A 283 7.19 -1.92 -4.68
C GLY A 283 8.66 -1.79 -4.29
N VAL A 284 8.98 -1.03 -3.25
CA VAL A 284 10.36 -0.93 -2.72
C VAL A 284 10.85 -2.29 -2.24
N ARG A 285 9.96 -3.08 -1.61
CA ARG A 285 10.30 -4.44 -1.19
C ARG A 285 10.66 -5.37 -2.35
N LEU A 286 9.95 -5.26 -3.49
CA LEU A 286 10.29 -5.99 -4.71
C LEU A 286 11.66 -5.58 -5.28
N LEU A 287 12.01 -4.29 -5.21
CA LEU A 287 13.33 -3.78 -5.64
C LEU A 287 14.46 -4.32 -4.76
N LYS A 288 14.22 -4.57 -3.47
CA LYS A 288 15.21 -5.10 -2.51
C LYS A 288 15.38 -6.63 -2.56
N GLN A 289 14.65 -7.33 -3.44
CA GLN A 289 14.84 -8.78 -3.62
C GLN A 289 16.15 -9.11 -4.35
N GLU A 290 16.61 -10.35 -4.18
CA GLU A 290 17.74 -10.89 -4.96
C GLU A 290 17.31 -12.08 -5.83
N PRO A 291 17.37 -11.97 -7.18
CA PRO A 291 17.59 -10.73 -7.94
C PRO A 291 16.38 -9.77 -7.84
N PRO A 292 16.57 -8.46 -8.06
CA PRO A 292 15.52 -7.46 -7.93
C PRO A 292 14.34 -7.75 -8.88
N SER A 293 13.15 -7.33 -8.46
CA SER A 293 11.93 -7.32 -9.27
C SER A 293 11.47 -5.89 -9.44
N TYR A 294 11.03 -5.54 -10.65
CA TYR A 294 10.61 -4.19 -10.99
C TYR A 294 9.13 -4.18 -11.36
N ILE A 295 8.47 -3.03 -11.17
CA ILE A 295 7.08 -2.84 -11.58
C ILE A 295 7.05 -1.95 -12.84
N THR A 296 6.42 -2.41 -13.91
CA THR A 296 6.25 -1.64 -15.16
C THR A 296 5.15 -0.58 -15.02
N ASP A 297 4.98 0.27 -16.03
CA ASP A 297 3.96 1.33 -15.96
C ASP A 297 2.54 0.75 -15.83
N ASP A 298 2.27 -0.40 -16.42
CA ASP A 298 1.00 -1.13 -16.35
C ASP A 298 0.90 -2.08 -15.13
N GLY A 299 1.74 -1.92 -14.10
CA GLY A 299 1.60 -2.68 -12.85
C GLY A 299 2.08 -4.13 -12.92
N ARG A 300 2.62 -4.57 -14.06
CA ARG A 300 3.23 -5.90 -14.18
C ARG A 300 4.57 -5.93 -13.47
N ILE A 301 4.88 -7.06 -12.89
CA ILE A 301 6.17 -7.29 -12.26
C ILE A 301 7.11 -7.98 -13.27
N THR A 302 8.35 -7.53 -13.36
CA THR A 302 9.36 -7.98 -14.33
C THR A 302 10.75 -8.08 -13.72
N LYS A 303 11.66 -8.80 -14.41
CA LYS A 303 13.09 -8.83 -14.09
C LYS A 303 13.91 -7.84 -14.94
N ASN A 304 13.29 -7.20 -15.92
CA ASN A 304 13.95 -6.21 -16.76
C ASN A 304 13.85 -4.84 -16.10
N ASN A 305 14.98 -4.21 -15.79
CA ASN A 305 15.02 -2.89 -15.19
C ASN A 305 14.38 -1.83 -16.12
N PRO A 306 13.21 -1.25 -15.77
CA PRO A 306 12.54 -0.26 -16.60
C PRO A 306 13.26 1.10 -16.58
N ALA A 307 13.93 1.46 -15.48
CA ALA A 307 14.68 2.71 -15.39
C ALA A 307 15.93 2.73 -16.28
N ALA A 308 16.52 1.57 -16.59
CA ALA A 308 17.66 1.49 -17.51
C ALA A 308 17.36 2.03 -18.92
N LYS A 309 16.09 2.04 -19.34
CA LYS A 309 15.67 2.61 -20.63
C LYS A 309 15.57 4.14 -20.63
N ARG A 310 15.38 4.77 -19.46
CA ARG A 310 15.33 6.24 -19.33
C ARG A 310 16.71 6.87 -19.33
N ALA A 311 17.74 6.14 -18.92
CA ALA A 311 19.11 6.62 -18.75
C ALA A 311 19.88 6.82 -20.07
N VAL A 312 19.21 6.92 -21.23
CA VAL A 312 19.87 7.35 -22.48
C VAL A 312 19.63 8.86 -22.64
N PRO A 313 20.52 9.72 -22.13
CA PRO A 313 20.46 11.14 -22.45
C PRO A 313 20.53 11.32 -23.96
N SER A 314 19.55 12.01 -24.55
CA SER A 314 19.53 12.40 -25.97
C SER A 314 20.57 13.47 -26.31
N TYR A 315 21.70 13.52 -25.59
CA TYR A 315 22.78 14.48 -25.81
C TYR A 315 23.60 14.22 -27.08
N PHE A 316 23.14 13.33 -27.96
CA PHE A 316 23.71 13.07 -29.29
C PHE A 316 22.68 13.17 -30.42
N GLU A 317 21.64 14.00 -30.30
CA GLU A 317 21.01 14.53 -31.51
C GLU A 317 21.78 15.77 -31.96
N TYR A 318 22.74 15.55 -32.86
CA TYR A 318 23.30 16.61 -33.68
C TYR A 318 22.16 17.40 -34.33
N PRO A 319 22.21 18.74 -34.38
CA PRO A 319 21.20 19.52 -35.07
C PRO A 319 21.34 19.29 -36.57
N THR A 320 20.59 18.33 -37.13
CA THR A 320 20.35 18.32 -38.58
C THR A 320 19.31 19.37 -38.90
N SER A 321 19.83 20.57 -39.09
CA SER A 321 19.22 21.67 -39.80
C SER A 321 18.70 21.20 -41.18
N THR A 322 17.49 21.66 -41.50
CA THR A 322 16.79 21.79 -42.80
C THR A 322 15.75 20.73 -43.22
N ALA A 323 14.48 21.18 -43.12
CA ALA A 323 13.31 20.89 -43.97
C ALA A 323 12.58 19.51 -43.88
N PRO A 324 11.22 19.51 -43.96
CA PRO A 324 10.39 18.35 -43.67
C PRO A 324 10.37 17.38 -44.86
N SER A 325 10.81 16.14 -44.64
CA SER A 325 10.83 15.13 -45.71
C SER A 325 9.60 14.21 -45.67
N ARG A 326 9.09 13.97 -46.88
CA ARG A 326 7.94 13.16 -47.34
C ARG A 326 7.80 11.72 -46.80
N ALA A 327 8.58 11.32 -45.81
CA ALA A 327 8.59 9.95 -45.29
C ALA A 327 7.30 9.57 -44.53
N PHE A 328 6.68 10.53 -43.83
CA PHE A 328 5.49 10.27 -43.03
C PHE A 328 4.22 10.06 -43.88
N GLU A 329 4.07 10.81 -44.99
CA GLU A 329 2.94 10.61 -45.91
C GLU A 329 3.04 9.32 -46.72
N THR A 330 4.26 8.89 -47.05
CA THR A 330 4.49 7.61 -47.74
C THR A 330 4.11 6.44 -46.82
N PHE A 331 4.37 6.55 -45.52
CA PHE A 331 4.01 5.52 -44.54
C PHE A 331 2.50 5.42 -44.30
N ILE A 332 1.79 6.56 -44.23
CA ILE A 332 0.31 6.59 -44.12
C ILE A 332 -0.35 5.99 -45.37
N THR A 333 0.21 6.23 -46.56
CA THR A 333 -0.34 5.73 -47.83
C THR A 333 -0.21 4.20 -47.93
N VAL A 334 0.94 3.64 -47.55
CA VAL A 334 1.17 2.18 -47.52
C VAL A 334 0.24 1.46 -46.53
N ILE A 335 -0.10 2.11 -45.40
CA ILE A 335 -1.05 1.55 -44.42
C ILE A 335 -2.49 1.53 -44.97
N LYS A 336 -2.88 2.57 -45.72
CA LYS A 336 -4.23 2.65 -46.34
C LYS A 336 -4.38 1.63 -47.47
N GLU A 337 -3.37 1.43 -48.29
CA GLU A 337 -3.39 0.43 -49.38
C GLU A 337 -3.44 -1.01 -48.85
N ARG A 338 -2.70 -1.32 -47.78
CA ARG A 338 -2.73 -2.66 -47.15
C ARG A 338 -4.05 -2.98 -46.44
N ARG A 339 -4.74 -1.97 -45.90
CA ARG A 339 -6.10 -2.16 -45.34
C ARG A 339 -7.14 -2.43 -46.43
N ALA A 340 -7.03 -1.79 -47.59
CA ALA A 340 -7.94 -2.03 -48.71
C ALA A 340 -7.76 -3.42 -49.36
N MET A 341 -6.54 -3.95 -49.38
CA MET A 341 -6.28 -5.31 -49.87
C MET A 341 -6.79 -6.40 -48.92
N ALA A 342 -6.77 -6.16 -47.60
CA ALA A 342 -7.24 -7.13 -46.61
C ALA A 342 -8.77 -7.33 -46.63
N THR A 343 -9.55 -6.29 -46.95
CA THR A 343 -11.01 -6.39 -47.07
C THR A 343 -11.47 -7.03 -48.38
N ALA A 344 -10.64 -7.03 -49.43
CA ALA A 344 -10.96 -7.63 -50.73
C ALA A 344 -10.77 -9.17 -50.76
N PHE A 345 -10.10 -9.76 -49.76
CA PHE A 345 -9.90 -11.21 -49.65
C PHE A 345 -10.92 -11.90 -48.72
N SER A 346 -11.88 -11.15 -48.19
CA SER A 346 -12.91 -11.63 -47.26
C SER A 346 -14.34 -11.53 -47.81
N SER A 347 -14.50 -11.42 -49.13
CA SER A 347 -15.79 -11.43 -49.84
C SER A 347 -15.81 -12.43 -50.97
#